data_AF-A0A2D9WPW8-F1
#
_entry.id   AF-A0A2D9WPW8-F1
#
_cell.length_a   1.000
_cell.length_b   1.000
_cell.length_c   1.000
_cell.angle_alpha   90.00
_cell.angle_beta   90.00
_cell.angle_gamma   90.00
#
_symmetry.space_group_name_H-M   'P 1'
#
loop_
_entity.id
_entity.type
_entity.pdbx_description
1 polymer ?
#
loop_
_entity_poly.entity_id
_entity_poly.type
_entity_poly.pdbx_seq_one_letter_code
_entity_poly.pdbx_strand_id
1 'polypeptide(L)'
;MTGVQTSPVNMEERKNLGIKSGDTVRVHQKIQDKGKTRIQVFEGLVLARKHGNEPGATFTVRKVASGVGVEKIFPLYSPMIDKLEIVKRAKVRRAKLYYIREKVAREIKRQMRRMSLVSMSTESGAEAAAREAEEAKAREAEEAAKAAEAEAQATEETTPETTGDESSEAPVEETATEEKVETTEETPAEEADQEASEEKKD
;
A
#
# COMPACT_ATOMS: atom_id res chain seq x y z
N MET A 1 -40.91 25.74 42.67
CA MET A 1 -39.73 26.31 41.99
C MET A 1 -39.44 25.45 40.76
N THR A 2 -39.49 26.02 39.56
CA THR A 2 -39.10 25.32 38.33
C THR A 2 -37.58 25.23 38.27
N GLY A 3 -37.03 24.03 38.15
CA GLY A 3 -35.58 23.83 38.03
C GLY A 3 -35.05 24.41 36.73
N VAL A 4 -33.97 25.19 36.82
CA VAL A 4 -33.28 25.73 35.64
C VAL A 4 -32.74 24.56 34.80
N GLN A 5 -33.03 24.54 33.51
CA GLN A 5 -32.48 23.53 32.59
C GLN A 5 -30.99 23.80 32.36
N THR A 6 -30.13 23.13 33.13
CA THR A 6 -28.67 23.38 33.14
C THR A 6 -27.95 22.97 31.85
N SER A 7 -28.59 22.21 30.95
CA SER A 7 -28.00 21.77 29.68
C SER A 7 -29.07 21.50 28.61
N PRO A 8 -28.86 21.92 27.34
CA PRO A 8 -29.80 21.70 26.23
C PRO A 8 -29.77 20.27 25.65
N VAL A 9 -29.23 19.29 26.36
CA VAL A 9 -29.06 17.89 25.91
C VAL A 9 -29.40 16.95 27.07
N ASN A 10 -30.13 15.86 26.79
CA ASN A 10 -30.36 14.83 27.82
C ASN A 10 -29.04 14.11 28.19
N MET A 11 -28.57 14.34 29.41
CA MET A 11 -27.34 13.72 29.90
C MET A 11 -27.52 12.24 30.26
N GLU A 12 -28.72 11.79 30.63
CA GLU A 12 -28.93 10.41 31.10
C GLU A 12 -28.88 9.41 29.94
N GLU A 13 -29.56 9.70 28.82
CA GLU A 13 -29.44 8.93 27.58
C GLU A 13 -27.98 8.81 27.10
N ARG A 14 -27.28 9.95 27.07
CA ARG A 14 -25.87 10.04 26.63
C ARG A 14 -24.93 9.24 27.53
N LYS A 15 -25.19 9.20 28.84
CA LYS A 15 -24.49 8.34 29.83
C LYS A 15 -24.80 6.85 29.60
N ASN A 16 -26.07 6.51 29.40
CA ASN A 16 -26.56 5.13 29.30
C ASN A 16 -26.12 4.41 28.00
N LEU A 17 -25.77 5.13 26.93
CA LEU A 17 -25.13 4.56 25.73
C LEU A 17 -23.87 3.73 26.06
N GLY A 18 -23.14 4.08 27.13
CA GLY A 18 -22.06 3.24 27.67
C GLY A 18 -20.86 3.02 26.74
N ILE A 19 -20.58 3.97 25.84
CA ILE A 19 -19.51 3.90 24.81
C ILE A 19 -18.15 3.54 25.42
N LYS A 20 -17.44 2.58 24.81
CA LYS A 20 -16.11 2.10 25.22
C LYS A 20 -15.09 2.20 24.09
N SER A 21 -13.80 2.15 24.46
CA SER A 21 -12.71 1.97 23.49
C SER A 21 -12.89 0.65 22.74
N GLY A 22 -12.76 0.68 21.40
CA GLY A 22 -12.96 -0.47 20.54
C GLY A 22 -14.36 -0.57 19.92
N ASP A 23 -15.33 0.20 20.39
CA ASP A 23 -16.63 0.32 19.74
C ASP A 23 -16.49 1.08 18.40
N THR A 24 -17.20 0.64 17.36
CA THR A 24 -17.46 1.44 16.16
C THR A 24 -18.72 2.27 16.42
N VAL A 25 -18.58 3.60 16.35
CA VAL A 25 -19.68 4.55 16.59
C VAL A 25 -19.93 5.41 15.37
N ARG A 26 -21.20 5.76 15.16
CA ARG A 26 -21.66 6.69 14.14
C ARG A 26 -22.15 7.96 14.83
N VAL A 27 -21.47 9.06 14.57
CA VAL A 27 -21.72 10.38 15.17
C VAL A 27 -22.41 11.28 14.16
N HIS A 28 -23.63 11.73 14.46
CA HIS A 28 -24.36 12.68 13.64
C HIS A 28 -24.04 14.10 14.14
N GLN A 29 -23.08 14.75 13.48
CA GLN A 29 -22.60 16.09 13.85
C GLN A 29 -23.39 17.15 13.06
N LYS A 30 -24.07 18.05 13.78
CA LYS A 30 -24.64 19.28 13.21
C LYS A 30 -23.49 20.25 12.91
N ILE A 31 -23.41 20.68 11.66
CA ILE A 31 -22.48 21.71 11.16
C ILE A 31 -23.32 22.89 10.69
N GLN A 32 -22.90 24.10 11.06
CA GLN A 32 -23.53 25.36 10.68
C GLN A 32 -22.67 26.03 9.61
N ASP A 33 -23.20 26.20 8.40
CA ASP A 33 -22.53 26.81 7.26
C ASP A 33 -23.34 28.04 6.81
N LYS A 34 -22.84 29.24 7.15
CA LYS A 34 -23.43 30.54 6.77
C LYS A 34 -24.96 30.62 6.97
N GLY A 35 -25.44 30.19 8.14
CA GLY A 35 -26.85 30.22 8.52
C GLY A 35 -27.68 28.97 8.15
N LYS A 36 -27.19 28.11 7.25
CA LYS A 36 -27.80 26.79 7.00
C LYS A 36 -27.20 25.75 7.93
N THR A 37 -27.99 24.76 8.34
CA THR A 37 -27.49 23.63 9.15
C THR A 37 -27.55 22.33 8.35
N ARG A 38 -26.53 21.48 8.49
CA ARG A 38 -26.48 20.14 7.89
C ARG A 38 -25.94 19.11 8.87
N ILE A 39 -26.38 17.86 8.74
CA ILE A 39 -25.89 16.75 9.56
C ILE A 39 -24.79 16.02 8.79
N GLN A 40 -23.54 16.14 9.23
CA GLN A 40 -22.44 15.31 8.75
C GLN A 40 -22.32 14.06 9.63
N VAL A 41 -22.36 12.89 8.99
CA VAL A 41 -22.17 11.61 9.68
C VAL A 41 -20.69 11.24 9.70
N PHE A 42 -20.13 11.04 10.90
CA PHE A 42 -18.77 10.54 11.09
C PHE A 42 -18.81 9.16 11.78
N GLU A 43 -18.55 8.11 11.00
CA GLU A 43 -18.46 6.73 11.50
C GLU A 43 -17.00 6.29 11.63
N GLY A 44 -16.64 5.67 12.76
CA GLY A 44 -15.29 5.15 12.97
C GLY A 44 -15.12 4.45 14.32
N LEU A 45 -13.90 4.01 14.60
CA LEU A 45 -13.55 3.26 15.81
C LEU A 45 -13.15 4.20 16.95
N VAL A 46 -13.70 3.99 18.14
CA VAL A 46 -13.36 4.74 19.37
C VAL A 46 -11.98 4.30 19.87
N LEU A 47 -10.99 5.16 19.72
CA LEU A 47 -9.63 4.92 20.22
C LEU A 47 -9.55 5.00 21.75
N ALA A 48 -10.28 5.95 22.35
CA ALA A 48 -10.22 6.25 23.77
C ALA A 48 -11.48 7.01 24.21
N ARG A 49 -11.83 6.88 25.49
CA ARG A 49 -12.78 7.72 26.23
C ARG A 49 -12.05 8.35 27.43
N LYS A 50 -12.32 9.61 27.74
CA LYS A 50 -11.75 10.39 28.86
C LYS A 50 -12.88 10.92 29.76
N HIS A 51 -12.55 11.23 31.01
CA HIS A 51 -13.43 11.85 32.02
C HIS A 51 -14.75 11.08 32.26
N GLY A 52 -14.72 9.74 32.08
CA GLY A 52 -15.79 8.82 32.45
C GLY A 52 -17.19 9.27 32.01
N ASN A 53 -18.01 9.62 33.00
CA ASN A 53 -19.38 10.12 32.86
C ASN A 53 -19.53 11.62 33.20
N GLU A 54 -18.44 12.30 33.60
CA GLU A 54 -18.42 13.73 33.97
C GLU A 54 -18.86 14.61 32.80
N PRO A 55 -19.37 15.85 33.02
CA PRO A 55 -19.76 16.75 31.91
C PRO A 55 -18.65 17.00 30.86
N GLY A 56 -17.37 16.92 31.26
CA GLY A 56 -16.21 16.98 30.38
C GLY A 56 -15.89 15.69 29.60
N ALA A 57 -16.74 14.65 29.67
CA ALA A 57 -16.54 13.37 29.01
C ALA A 57 -16.32 13.54 27.50
N THR A 58 -15.20 13.02 27.00
CA THR A 58 -14.82 13.08 25.58
C THR A 58 -14.43 11.71 25.07
N PHE A 59 -14.66 11.46 23.78
CA PHE A 59 -14.21 10.25 23.10
C PHE A 59 -13.57 10.60 21.76
N THR A 60 -12.54 9.84 21.38
CA THR A 60 -11.78 10.04 20.13
C THR A 60 -12.14 8.96 19.13
N VAL A 61 -12.68 9.35 17.98
CA VAL A 61 -13.08 8.43 16.90
C VAL A 61 -12.09 8.54 15.75
N ARG A 62 -11.57 7.41 15.26
CA ARG A 62 -10.69 7.31 14.09
C ARG A 62 -11.43 6.68 12.91
N LYS A 63 -11.34 7.33 11.75
CA LYS A 63 -11.79 6.83 10.44
C LYS A 63 -10.61 6.90 9.47
N VAL A 64 -10.51 5.97 8.53
CA VAL A 64 -9.73 6.19 7.30
C VAL A 64 -10.69 6.66 6.22
N ALA A 65 -10.43 7.81 5.61
CA ALA A 65 -11.24 8.43 4.58
C ALA A 65 -10.32 8.95 3.48
N SER A 66 -10.57 8.57 2.22
CA SER A 66 -9.74 8.93 1.07
C SER A 66 -8.23 8.68 1.30
N GLY A 67 -7.89 7.50 1.83
CA GLY A 67 -6.53 7.12 2.23
C GLY A 67 -6.01 7.74 3.54
N VAL A 68 -6.54 8.88 3.97
CA VAL A 68 -6.05 9.63 5.13
C VAL A 68 -6.72 9.17 6.44
N GLY A 69 -5.92 8.98 7.49
CA GLY A 69 -6.38 8.55 8.80
C GLY A 69 -6.86 9.70 9.70
N VAL A 70 -8.11 10.15 9.48
CA VAL A 70 -8.76 11.25 10.20
C VAL A 70 -9.17 10.84 11.63
N GLU A 71 -8.89 11.70 12.60
CA GLU A 71 -9.38 11.57 13.98
C GLU A 71 -10.20 12.80 14.38
N LYS A 72 -11.37 12.58 14.98
CA LYS A 72 -12.20 13.62 15.60
C LYS A 72 -12.36 13.33 17.10
N ILE A 73 -12.30 14.37 17.92
CA ILE A 73 -12.61 14.31 19.36
C ILE A 73 -13.99 14.90 19.57
N PHE A 74 -14.88 14.15 20.22
CA PHE A 74 -16.27 14.54 20.47
C PHE A 74 -16.54 14.62 21.97
N PRO A 75 -17.10 15.73 22.50
CA PRO A 75 -17.66 15.78 23.84
C PRO A 75 -19.01 15.06 23.88
N LEU A 76 -19.20 14.14 24.83
CA LEU A 76 -20.34 13.23 24.92
C LEU A 76 -21.69 13.98 25.03
N TYR A 77 -21.69 15.14 25.66
CA TYR A 77 -22.87 15.97 25.94
C TYR A 77 -22.92 17.24 25.08
N SER A 78 -22.20 17.31 23.96
CA SER A 78 -22.22 18.48 23.07
C SER A 78 -23.56 18.62 22.33
N PRO A 79 -24.20 19.82 22.29
CA PRO A 79 -25.42 20.05 21.51
C PRO A 79 -25.20 20.02 19.99
N MET A 80 -23.94 20.09 19.54
CA MET A 80 -23.55 19.89 18.14
C MET A 80 -23.64 18.42 17.71
N ILE A 81 -23.83 17.48 18.65
CA ILE A 81 -24.10 16.08 18.35
C ILE A 81 -25.61 15.86 18.44
N ASP A 82 -26.19 15.45 17.33
CA ASP A 82 -27.62 15.15 17.21
C ASP A 82 -27.91 13.73 17.73
N LYS A 83 -27.36 12.73 17.03
CA LYS A 83 -27.51 11.30 17.34
C LYS A 83 -26.15 10.62 17.51
N LEU A 84 -26.10 9.64 18.41
CA LEU A 84 -24.99 8.71 18.59
C LEU A 84 -25.51 7.29 18.47
N GLU A 85 -24.96 6.53 17.51
CA GLU A 85 -25.28 5.12 17.33
C GLU A 85 -24.02 4.27 17.56
N ILE A 86 -24.15 3.11 18.20
CA ILE A 86 -23.08 2.12 18.33
C ILE A 86 -23.32 1.05 17.28
N VAL A 87 -22.56 1.10 16.18
CA VAL A 87 -22.70 0.18 15.03
C VAL A 87 -22.17 -1.21 15.37
N LYS A 88 -21.08 -1.28 16.15
CA LYS A 88 -20.44 -2.54 16.57
C LYS A 88 -19.71 -2.35 17.88
N ARG A 89 -19.78 -3.32 18.79
CA ARG A 89 -18.91 -3.39 19.98
C ARG A 89 -17.80 -4.42 19.74
N ALA A 90 -16.58 -4.13 20.18
CA ALA A 90 -15.45 -5.07 20.06
C ALA A 90 -14.67 -5.22 21.37
N LYS A 91 -14.33 -6.46 21.74
CA LYS A 91 -13.60 -6.78 22.98
C LYS A 91 -12.10 -6.47 22.81
N VAL A 92 -11.65 -5.34 23.36
CA VAL A 92 -10.24 -4.91 23.35
C VAL A 92 -9.57 -5.09 24.71
N ARG A 93 -8.24 -5.28 24.71
CA ARG A 93 -7.43 -5.47 25.94
C ARG A 93 -6.85 -4.17 26.52
N ARG A 94 -7.04 -3.01 25.88
CA ARG A 94 -6.48 -1.72 26.29
C ARG A 94 -7.55 -0.63 26.25
N ALA A 95 -7.61 0.23 27.27
CA ALA A 95 -8.56 1.35 27.34
C ALA A 95 -8.22 2.53 26.40
N LYS A 96 -7.00 2.54 25.82
CA LYS A 96 -6.51 3.51 24.83
C LYS A 96 -5.85 2.74 23.69
N LEU A 97 -6.34 2.93 22.47
CA LEU A 97 -5.98 2.12 21.29
C LEU A 97 -5.06 2.87 20.30
N TYR A 98 -4.25 3.81 20.78
CA TYR A 98 -3.41 4.67 19.93
C TYR A 98 -2.48 3.89 18.99
N TYR A 99 -2.10 2.65 19.34
CA TYR A 99 -1.34 1.74 18.47
C TYR A 99 -2.01 1.47 17.11
N ILE A 100 -3.32 1.68 16.97
CA ILE A 100 -4.07 1.54 15.70
C ILE A 100 -3.58 2.55 14.64
N ARG A 101 -3.02 3.69 15.05
CA ARG A 101 -2.41 4.68 14.14
C ARG A 101 -1.26 4.07 13.33
N GLU A 102 -0.37 3.36 14.02
CA GLU A 102 0.81 2.71 13.44
C GLU A 102 0.55 1.28 12.95
N LYS A 103 -0.52 0.62 13.42
CA LYS A 103 -0.77 -0.81 13.22
C LYS A 103 -0.62 -1.22 11.75
N VAL A 104 -1.18 -0.45 10.83
CA VAL A 104 -1.12 -0.72 9.38
C VAL A 104 0.33 -0.74 8.89
N ALA A 105 1.10 0.33 9.14
CA ALA A 105 2.51 0.41 8.74
C ALA A 105 3.39 -0.66 9.43
N ARG A 106 3.08 -0.99 10.69
CA ARG A 106 3.79 -2.02 11.48
C ARG A 106 3.48 -3.44 10.97
N GLU A 107 2.27 -3.70 10.50
CA GLU A 107 1.88 -4.97 9.88
C GLU A 107 2.43 -5.11 8.47
N ILE A 108 2.37 -4.06 7.63
CA ILE A 108 3.02 -4.03 6.30
C ILE A 108 4.52 -4.31 6.43
N LYS A 109 5.23 -3.61 7.32
CA LYS A 109 6.67 -3.84 7.58
C LYS A 109 6.97 -5.28 8.05
N ARG A 110 6.06 -5.89 8.82
CA ARG A 110 6.19 -7.29 9.27
C ARG A 110 5.91 -8.28 8.14
N GLN A 111 4.97 -7.99 7.25
CA GLN A 111 4.65 -8.81 6.08
C GLN A 111 5.78 -8.77 5.06
N MET A 112 6.27 -7.58 4.68
CA MET A 112 7.41 -7.40 3.78
C MET A 112 8.66 -8.17 4.28
N ARG A 113 8.99 -8.06 5.58
CA ARG A 113 10.08 -8.84 6.17
C ARG A 113 9.85 -10.36 6.05
N ARG A 114 8.62 -10.84 6.26
CA ARG A 114 8.30 -12.27 6.11
C ARG A 114 8.47 -12.73 4.65
N MET A 115 8.03 -11.93 3.68
CA MET A 115 8.15 -12.27 2.26
C MET A 115 9.61 -12.33 1.82
N SER A 116 10.43 -11.35 2.21
CA SER A 116 11.88 -11.34 1.96
C SER A 116 12.62 -12.50 2.64
N LEU A 117 12.19 -12.95 3.82
CA LEU A 117 12.78 -14.14 4.46
C LEU A 117 12.41 -15.45 3.74
N VAL A 118 11.29 -15.49 3.02
CA VAL A 118 10.89 -16.67 2.24
C VAL A 118 11.67 -16.77 0.95
N SER A 119 11.83 -15.66 0.19
CA SER A 119 12.53 -15.69 -1.10
C SER A 119 13.98 -16.15 -0.95
N MET A 120 14.71 -15.62 0.04
CA MET A 120 16.08 -16.05 0.34
C MET A 120 16.18 -17.56 0.65
N SER A 121 15.17 -18.15 1.30
CA SER A 121 15.16 -19.59 1.61
C SER A 121 14.81 -20.49 0.42
N THR A 122 14.07 -19.98 -0.56
CA THR A 122 13.80 -20.69 -1.82
C THR A 122 14.97 -20.57 -2.80
N GLU A 123 15.61 -19.40 -2.86
CA GLU A 123 16.80 -19.14 -3.67
C GLU A 123 17.98 -19.99 -3.16
N SER A 124 18.29 -19.97 -1.86
CA SER A 124 19.40 -20.76 -1.31
C SER A 124 19.23 -22.27 -1.48
N GLY A 125 17.99 -22.79 -1.42
CA GLY A 125 17.72 -24.20 -1.62
C GLY A 125 17.82 -24.63 -3.09
N ALA A 126 17.34 -23.80 -4.02
CA ALA A 126 17.42 -24.09 -5.45
C ALA A 126 18.84 -23.93 -5.99
N GLU A 127 19.56 -22.87 -5.59
CA GLU A 127 20.95 -22.67 -6.01
C GLU A 127 21.91 -23.71 -5.42
N ALA A 128 21.72 -24.12 -4.15
CA ALA A 128 22.54 -25.18 -3.57
C ALA A 128 22.32 -26.51 -4.29
N ALA A 129 21.07 -26.94 -4.47
CA ALA A 129 20.77 -28.19 -5.18
C ALA A 129 21.23 -28.17 -6.65
N ALA A 130 21.18 -27.01 -7.32
CA ALA A 130 21.72 -26.85 -8.67
C ALA A 130 23.25 -26.98 -8.70
N ARG A 131 23.97 -26.30 -7.79
CA ARG A 131 25.43 -26.37 -7.69
C ARG A 131 25.92 -27.75 -7.25
N GLU A 132 25.24 -28.42 -6.32
CA GLU A 132 25.55 -29.80 -5.92
C GLU A 132 25.36 -30.78 -7.11
N ALA A 133 24.32 -30.59 -7.93
CA ALA A 133 24.08 -31.39 -9.13
C ALA A 133 25.05 -31.07 -10.29
N GLU A 134 25.63 -29.87 -10.32
CA GLU A 134 26.67 -29.46 -11.27
C GLU A 134 28.05 -29.98 -10.84
N GLU A 135 28.42 -29.84 -9.56
CA GLU A 135 29.63 -30.44 -8.99
C GLU A 135 29.64 -31.97 -9.10
N ALA A 136 28.49 -32.65 -8.88
CA ALA A 136 28.40 -34.10 -9.05
C ALA A 136 28.76 -34.52 -10.48
N LYS A 137 28.19 -33.84 -11.49
CA LYS A 137 28.48 -34.11 -12.91
C LYS A 137 29.90 -33.75 -13.30
N ALA A 138 30.46 -32.68 -12.75
CA ALA A 138 31.86 -32.31 -12.97
C ALA A 138 32.81 -33.38 -12.44
N ARG A 139 32.51 -33.96 -11.27
CA ARG A 139 33.30 -35.05 -10.67
C ARG A 139 33.14 -36.37 -11.42
N GLU A 140 31.93 -36.73 -11.85
CA GLU A 140 31.69 -37.88 -12.75
C GLU A 140 32.45 -37.74 -14.08
N ALA A 141 32.51 -36.52 -14.65
CA ALA A 141 33.28 -36.23 -15.85
C ALA A 141 34.80 -36.28 -15.63
N GLU A 142 35.31 -35.82 -14.48
CA GLU A 142 36.72 -35.93 -14.11
C GLU A 142 37.15 -37.38 -13.86
N GLU A 143 36.28 -38.20 -13.25
CA GLU A 143 36.50 -39.63 -13.04
C GLU A 143 36.47 -40.41 -14.37
N ALA A 144 35.54 -40.08 -15.28
CA ALA A 144 35.50 -40.63 -16.64
C ALA A 144 36.73 -40.23 -17.48
N ALA A 145 37.22 -38.98 -17.35
CA ALA A 145 38.44 -38.54 -18.02
C ALA A 145 39.68 -39.31 -17.53
N LYS A 146 39.80 -39.52 -16.21
CA LYS A 146 40.89 -40.32 -15.61
C LYS A 146 40.81 -41.81 -15.96
N ALA A 147 39.62 -42.35 -16.21
CA ALA A 147 39.46 -43.69 -16.75
C ALA A 147 39.96 -43.79 -18.20
N ALA A 148 39.64 -42.81 -19.05
CA ALA A 148 40.10 -42.78 -20.45
C ALA A 148 41.62 -42.58 -20.58
N GLU A 149 42.21 -41.73 -19.74
CA GLU A 149 43.67 -41.47 -19.73
C GLU A 149 44.49 -42.71 -19.31
N ALA A 150 43.86 -43.68 -18.64
CA ALA A 150 44.48 -44.96 -18.26
C ALA A 150 44.51 -46.00 -19.40
N GLU A 151 43.60 -45.93 -20.39
CA GLU A 151 43.66 -46.80 -21.59
C GLU A 151 44.54 -46.20 -22.70
N ALA A 152 44.71 -44.87 -22.74
CA ALA A 152 45.43 -44.16 -23.81
C ALA A 152 46.95 -44.38 -23.85
N GLN A 153 47.58 -44.98 -22.82
CA GLN A 153 49.04 -45.20 -22.77
C GLN A 153 49.52 -46.51 -23.44
N ALA A 154 48.66 -47.18 -24.22
CA ALA A 154 48.90 -48.55 -24.70
C ALA A 154 48.89 -48.77 -26.23
N THR A 155 48.88 -47.73 -27.07
CA THR A 155 48.91 -47.87 -28.54
C THR A 155 49.78 -46.84 -29.27
N GLU A 156 50.62 -47.37 -30.17
CA GLU A 156 51.21 -46.76 -31.38
C GLU A 156 52.19 -45.57 -31.22
N GLU A 157 53.47 -45.92 -31.17
CA GLU A 157 54.48 -45.20 -31.96
C GLU A 157 54.13 -45.32 -33.46
N THR A 158 53.98 -44.20 -34.20
CA THR A 158 54.60 -43.96 -35.53
C THR A 158 54.16 -42.64 -36.17
N THR A 159 55.13 -41.92 -36.75
CA THR A 159 54.98 -40.73 -37.64
C THR A 159 55.80 -41.00 -38.92
N PRO A 160 55.53 -40.38 -40.10
CA PRO A 160 55.71 -38.91 -40.29
C PRO A 160 54.83 -38.17 -41.35
N GLU A 161 54.84 -36.83 -41.25
CA GLU A 161 54.96 -35.74 -42.27
C GLU A 161 54.50 -35.91 -43.74
N THR A 162 53.97 -34.92 -44.50
CA THR A 162 53.56 -33.47 -44.37
C THR A 162 52.57 -33.14 -45.55
N THR A 163 52.24 -31.95 -46.11
CA THR A 163 52.76 -30.55 -46.13
C THR A 163 51.72 -29.54 -46.70
N GLY A 164 51.68 -28.29 -46.19
CA GLY A 164 51.18 -27.07 -46.89
C GLY A 164 49.64 -26.85 -47.06
N ASP A 165 49.13 -25.64 -47.37
CA ASP A 165 49.70 -24.28 -47.26
C ASP A 165 48.63 -23.13 -47.33
N GLU A 166 49.00 -21.94 -46.84
CA GLU A 166 48.47 -20.55 -46.98
C GLU A 166 46.96 -20.12 -47.13
N SER A 167 46.59 -19.14 -46.28
CA SER A 167 45.71 -17.95 -46.53
C SER A 167 44.17 -18.11 -46.61
N SER A 168 43.31 -17.09 -46.39
CA SER A 168 43.52 -15.64 -46.16
C SER A 168 42.51 -14.95 -45.20
N GLU A 169 42.79 -13.68 -44.91
CA GLU A 169 42.36 -12.69 -43.89
C GLU A 169 40.88 -12.21 -43.79
N ALA A 170 40.63 -11.37 -42.77
CA ALA A 170 39.47 -10.46 -42.59
C ALA A 170 39.94 -8.96 -42.73
N PRO A 171 39.18 -7.85 -42.48
CA PRO A 171 38.44 -7.54 -41.23
C PRO A 171 37.13 -6.71 -41.43
N VAL A 172 36.93 -5.60 -40.69
CA VAL A 172 35.64 -4.96 -40.35
C VAL A 172 35.74 -3.41 -40.27
N GLU A 173 34.68 -2.67 -40.65
CA GLU A 173 34.24 -1.31 -40.21
C GLU A 173 32.90 -1.01 -40.93
N GLU A 174 31.79 -0.55 -40.30
CA GLU A 174 31.44 0.70 -39.59
C GLU A 174 31.07 1.91 -40.50
N THR A 175 29.84 2.44 -40.35
CA THR A 175 29.45 3.86 -40.46
C THR A 175 27.94 4.04 -40.23
N ALA A 176 27.49 5.27 -39.91
CA ALA A 176 26.07 5.62 -39.74
C ALA A 176 25.79 7.08 -40.14
N THR A 177 24.57 7.38 -40.63
CA THR A 177 24.05 8.74 -40.82
C THR A 177 22.52 8.78 -40.80
N GLU A 178 21.97 9.90 -40.32
CA GLU A 178 20.55 10.26 -40.40
C GLU A 178 20.30 11.21 -41.58
N GLU A 179 19.09 11.24 -42.15
CA GLU A 179 18.54 12.48 -42.71
C GLU A 179 17.01 12.54 -42.59
N LYS A 180 16.43 13.73 -42.81
CA LYS A 180 15.13 14.19 -42.29
C LYS A 180 14.29 14.80 -43.41
N VAL A 181 12.98 14.54 -43.42
CA VAL A 181 12.01 15.30 -44.24
C VAL A 181 10.75 15.62 -43.43
N GLU A 182 10.49 16.91 -43.20
CA GLU A 182 9.16 17.47 -42.90
C GLU A 182 8.47 17.74 -44.25
N THR A 183 7.15 17.65 -44.47
CA THR A 183 6.02 18.49 -43.99
C THR A 183 4.71 17.87 -44.57
N THR A 184 3.46 18.31 -44.38
CA THR A 184 2.82 19.49 -43.74
C THR A 184 1.36 19.12 -43.38
N GLU A 185 0.78 19.77 -42.36
CA GLU A 185 -0.67 20.11 -42.22
C GLU A 185 -1.73 18.97 -42.31
N GLU A 186 -2.99 19.13 -41.89
CA GLU A 186 -3.82 20.33 -41.63
C GLU A 186 -4.74 20.13 -40.40
N THR A 187 -5.41 21.18 -39.92
CA THR A 187 -6.40 21.09 -38.81
C THR A 187 -7.46 22.20 -38.89
N PRO A 188 -8.75 21.85 -38.78
CA PRO A 188 -9.77 22.67 -38.14
C PRO A 188 -10.35 21.96 -36.89
N ALA A 189 -10.76 22.60 -35.78
CA ALA A 189 -11.28 23.96 -35.52
C ALA A 189 -12.79 24.13 -35.80
N GLU A 190 -13.59 23.81 -34.78
CA GLU A 190 -15.05 24.02 -34.66
C GLU A 190 -15.37 24.01 -33.15
N GLU A 191 -16.21 24.86 -32.57
CA GLU A 191 -16.61 26.25 -32.89
C GLU A 191 -17.00 26.93 -31.56
N ALA A 192 -17.02 28.26 -31.48
CA ALA A 192 -17.45 28.95 -30.27
C ALA A 192 -18.13 30.29 -30.59
N ASP A 193 -19.44 30.35 -30.36
CA ASP A 193 -20.22 31.58 -30.21
C ASP A 193 -21.31 31.32 -29.14
N GLN A 194 -21.32 32.10 -28.06
CA GLN A 194 -22.06 33.37 -27.90
C GLN A 194 -23.57 33.17 -27.70
N GLU A 195 -24.01 33.36 -26.45
CA GLU A 195 -25.07 34.34 -26.20
C GLU A 195 -24.92 34.95 -24.80
N ALA A 196 -25.06 36.27 -24.73
CA ALA A 196 -25.06 37.06 -23.50
C ALA A 196 -26.07 38.20 -23.64
N SER A 197 -26.58 38.66 -22.50
CA SER A 197 -27.61 39.71 -22.35
C SER A 197 -29.00 39.40 -22.94
N GLU A 198 -29.94 39.04 -22.06
CA GLU A 198 -31.21 39.77 -22.01
C GLU A 198 -31.34 40.45 -20.65
N GLU A 199 -31.65 41.75 -20.67
CA GLU A 199 -32.02 42.55 -19.51
C GLU A 199 -33.33 43.27 -19.85
N LYS A 200 -34.31 43.22 -18.93
CA LYS A 200 -35.68 43.78 -19.02
C LYS A 200 -36.69 42.98 -19.86
N LYS A 201 -37.51 42.20 -19.16
CA LYS A 201 -38.91 42.65 -18.95
C LYS A 201 -39.56 42.04 -17.70
N ASP A 202 -40.59 42.76 -17.25
CA ASP A 202 -41.63 42.42 -16.26
C ASP A 202 -41.19 42.06 -14.83
#